data_AF-A0A1D2R4V4-F1
#
_entry.id   AF-A0A1D2R4V4-F1
#
_cell.length_a   1.000
_cell.length_b   1.000
_cell.length_c   1.000
_cell.angle_alpha   90.00
_cell.angle_beta   90.00
_cell.angle_gamma   90.00
#
_symmetry.space_group_name_H-M   'P 1'
#
loop_
_entity.id
_entity.type
_entity.pdbx_description
1 polymer ?
#
loop_
_entity_poly.entity_id
_entity_poly.type
_entity_poly.pdbx_seq_one_letter_code
_entity_poly.pdbx_strand_id
1 'polypeptide(L)'
;MRKIPVQLISKDKPEMMAPYIGVLIEYIDYKAPRVKWGCPESLGNLAEKYPGEVEKAIPKLLENLKDKSTVVRWCAAYALTEIAKYNSGKQKELVSKFKSMVKTEQNNGVKNVYLKALKVIAKQQE
;
A
#
# COMPACT_ATOMS: atom_id res chain seq x y z
N MET A 1 9.72 -15.68 -22.40
CA MET A 1 10.10 -14.49 -21.61
C MET A 1 9.54 -14.63 -20.19
N ARG A 2 10.39 -14.72 -19.15
CA ARG A 2 9.91 -14.58 -17.76
C ARG A 2 9.51 -13.12 -17.56
N LYS A 3 8.20 -12.85 -17.44
CA LYS A 3 7.72 -11.50 -17.07
C LYS A 3 8.13 -11.24 -15.62
N ILE A 4 9.08 -10.34 -15.39
CA ILE A 4 9.47 -9.92 -14.04
C ILE A 4 8.31 -9.09 -13.47
N PRO A 5 7.76 -9.44 -12.29
CA PRO A 5 6.70 -8.65 -11.66
C PRO A 5 7.18 -7.23 -11.33
N VAL A 6 6.36 -6.22 -11.63
CA VAL A 6 6.70 -4.79 -11.42
C VAL A 6 7.04 -4.46 -9.97
N GLN A 7 6.44 -5.19 -9.01
CA GLN A 7 6.70 -5.04 -7.58
C GLN A 7 8.11 -5.48 -7.16
N LEU A 8 8.77 -6.35 -7.92
CA LEU A 8 10.16 -6.70 -7.63
C LEU A 8 11.11 -5.58 -8.06
N ILE A 9 10.81 -4.94 -9.20
CA ILE A 9 11.61 -3.82 -9.71
C ILE A 9 11.49 -2.61 -8.80
N SER A 10 10.30 -2.28 -8.31
CA SER A 10 10.09 -1.17 -7.38
C SER A 10 10.82 -1.37 -6.04
N LYS A 11 11.01 -2.62 -5.61
CA LYS A 11 11.78 -2.95 -4.40
C LYS A 11 13.29 -2.82 -4.62
N ASP A 12 13.80 -3.35 -5.72
CA ASP A 12 15.25 -3.40 -5.98
C ASP A 12 15.81 -2.09 -6.53
N LYS A 13 15.01 -1.35 -7.31
CA LYS A 13 15.41 -0.14 -8.06
C LYS A 13 14.27 0.89 -8.10
N PRO A 14 13.90 1.48 -6.96
CA PRO A 14 12.76 2.40 -6.85
C PRO A 14 12.89 3.64 -7.75
N GLU A 15 14.11 4.09 -8.06
CA GLU A 15 14.37 5.25 -8.94
C GLU A 15 13.87 5.02 -10.36
N MET A 16 14.01 3.79 -10.87
CA MET A 16 13.53 3.45 -12.22
C MET A 16 12.00 3.42 -12.29
N MET A 17 11.32 3.24 -11.15
CA MET A 17 9.86 3.19 -11.09
C MET A 17 9.22 4.55 -10.80
N ALA A 18 9.99 5.54 -10.35
CA ALA A 18 9.48 6.87 -10.00
C ALA A 18 8.67 7.54 -11.14
N PRO A 19 9.11 7.52 -12.41
CA PRO A 19 8.35 8.12 -13.51
C PRO A 19 6.98 7.44 -13.76
N TYR A 20 6.81 6.21 -13.28
CA TYR A 20 5.62 5.40 -13.50
C TYR A 20 4.63 5.44 -12.34
N ILE A 21 4.88 6.22 -11.27
CA ILE A 21 3.97 6.31 -10.12
C ILE A 21 2.54 6.67 -10.55
N GLY A 22 2.38 7.65 -11.46
CA GLY A 22 1.07 8.03 -11.99
C GLY A 22 0.35 6.87 -12.68
N VAL A 23 1.07 6.14 -13.53
CA VAL A 23 0.54 4.94 -14.22
C VAL A 23 0.18 3.85 -13.21
N LEU A 24 1.01 3.61 -12.20
CA LEU A 24 0.69 2.63 -11.15
C LEU A 24 -0.61 2.99 -10.43
N ILE A 25 -0.85 4.28 -10.14
CA ILE A 25 -2.09 4.78 -9.52
C ILE A 25 -3.30 4.57 -10.43
N GLU A 26 -3.15 4.82 -11.73
CA GLU A 26 -4.23 4.60 -12.70
C GLU A 26 -4.68 3.13 -12.71
N TYR A 27 -3.73 2.20 -12.62
CA TYR A 27 -3.95 0.76 -12.78
C TYR A 27 -4.22 0.00 -11.47
N ILE A 28 -4.32 0.67 -10.31
CA ILE A 28 -4.64 0.06 -9.01
C ILE A 28 -5.86 -0.88 -9.10
N ASP A 29 -6.90 -0.47 -9.83
CA ASP A 29 -8.17 -1.20 -9.94
C ASP A 29 -8.34 -1.94 -11.27
N TYR A 30 -7.23 -2.15 -11.98
CA TYR A 30 -7.28 -2.81 -13.28
C TYR A 30 -7.82 -4.24 -13.17
N LYS A 31 -8.57 -4.67 -14.20
CA LYS A 31 -9.32 -5.94 -14.19
C LYS A 31 -8.43 -7.18 -14.05
N ALA A 32 -7.20 -7.14 -14.57
CA ALA A 32 -6.29 -8.27 -14.49
C ALA A 32 -5.73 -8.42 -13.06
N PRO A 33 -5.92 -9.57 -12.38
CA PRO A 33 -5.55 -9.74 -10.98
C PRO A 33 -4.09 -9.40 -10.67
N ARG A 34 -3.14 -9.81 -11.53
CA ARG A 34 -1.72 -9.53 -11.33
C ARG A 34 -1.39 -8.05 -11.31
N VAL A 35 -2.14 -7.23 -12.06
CA VAL A 35 -1.98 -5.77 -12.05
C VAL A 35 -2.61 -5.20 -10.78
N LYS A 36 -3.80 -5.68 -10.41
CA LYS A 36 -4.50 -5.31 -9.17
C LYS A 36 -3.71 -5.61 -7.88
N TRP A 37 -2.79 -6.58 -7.92
CA TRP A 37 -1.88 -6.90 -6.82
C TRP A 37 -0.57 -6.09 -6.89
N GLY A 38 0.08 -6.13 -8.05
CA GLY A 38 1.42 -5.56 -8.23
C GLY A 38 1.47 -4.03 -8.17
N CYS A 39 0.41 -3.34 -8.60
CA CYS A 39 0.36 -1.88 -8.55
C CYS A 39 0.35 -1.35 -7.11
N PRO A 40 -0.56 -1.76 -6.21
CA PRO A 40 -0.51 -1.38 -4.80
C PRO A 40 0.81 -1.75 -4.12
N GLU A 41 1.32 -2.98 -4.31
CA GLU A 41 2.60 -3.40 -3.72
C GLU A 41 3.77 -2.50 -4.16
N SER A 42 3.80 -2.13 -5.45
CA SER A 42 4.83 -1.23 -5.97
C SER A 42 4.74 0.17 -5.36
N LEU A 43 3.53 0.70 -5.17
CA LEU A 43 3.34 2.00 -4.53
C LEU A 43 3.76 1.96 -3.05
N GLY A 44 3.54 0.85 -2.36
CA GLY A 44 4.05 0.64 -1.00
C GLY A 44 5.58 0.65 -0.94
N ASN A 45 6.25 -0.07 -1.84
CA ASN A 45 7.72 -0.08 -1.94
C ASN A 45 8.31 1.31 -2.23
N LEU A 46 7.57 2.15 -2.98
CA LEU A 46 8.00 3.50 -3.35
C LEU A 46 7.73 4.55 -2.27
N ALA A 47 6.93 4.23 -1.24
CA ALA A 47 6.48 5.19 -0.25
C ALA A 47 7.61 5.82 0.58
N GLU A 48 8.71 5.08 0.82
CA GLU A 48 9.86 5.60 1.56
C GLU A 48 10.58 6.73 0.82
N LYS A 49 10.77 6.58 -0.50
CA LYS A 49 11.51 7.56 -1.32
C LYS A 49 10.62 8.65 -1.91
N TYR A 50 9.35 8.34 -2.17
CA TYR A 50 8.40 9.22 -2.87
C TYR A 50 7.07 9.37 -2.11
N PRO A 51 7.09 9.72 -0.80
CA PRO A 51 5.89 9.72 0.04
C PRO A 51 4.83 10.73 -0.43
N GLY A 52 5.23 11.85 -1.05
CA GLY A 52 4.33 12.88 -1.56
C GLY A 52 3.68 12.52 -2.89
N GLU A 53 4.33 11.67 -3.69
CA GLU A 53 3.81 11.23 -4.98
C GLU A 53 2.82 10.08 -4.80
N VAL A 54 3.16 9.11 -3.94
CA VAL A 54 2.33 7.92 -3.73
C VAL A 54 1.07 8.20 -2.90
N GLU A 55 1.00 9.30 -2.16
CA GLU A 55 -0.19 9.63 -1.34
C GLU A 55 -1.46 9.78 -2.20
N LYS A 56 -1.31 10.15 -3.47
CA LYS A 56 -2.42 10.26 -4.43
C LYS A 56 -3.12 8.91 -4.68
N ALA A 57 -2.48 7.80 -4.33
CA ALA A 57 -3.06 6.46 -4.38
C ALA A 57 -4.11 6.20 -3.29
N ILE A 58 -4.07 6.94 -2.17
CA ILE A 58 -4.85 6.64 -0.96
C ILE A 58 -6.34 6.40 -1.25
N PRO A 59 -7.07 7.25 -2.01
CA PRO A 59 -8.49 7.04 -2.24
C PRO A 59 -8.82 5.69 -2.91
N LYS A 60 -8.07 5.29 -3.94
CA LYS A 60 -8.27 4.01 -4.62
C LYS A 60 -7.88 2.82 -3.75
N LEU A 61 -6.79 2.95 -2.99
CA LEU A 61 -6.36 1.91 -2.05
C LEU A 61 -7.42 1.68 -0.96
N LEU A 62 -8.05 2.74 -0.46
CA LEU A 62 -9.14 2.64 0.51
C LEU A 62 -10.37 1.91 -0.04
N GLU A 63 -10.69 2.08 -1.32
CA GLU A 63 -11.76 1.30 -1.96
C GLU A 63 -11.40 -0.17 -2.10
N ASN A 64 -10.14 -0.49 -2.43
CA ASN A 64 -9.68 -1.88 -2.49
C ASN A 64 -9.69 -2.62 -1.15
N LEU A 65 -9.75 -1.91 -0.01
CA LEU A 65 -9.98 -2.53 1.30
C LEU A 65 -11.38 -3.17 1.43
N LYS A 66 -12.31 -2.86 0.54
CA LYS A 66 -13.66 -3.45 0.50
C LYS A 66 -13.77 -4.62 -0.47
N ASP A 67 -12.69 -4.96 -1.18
CA ASP A 67 -12.70 -6.02 -2.19
C ASP A 67 -12.95 -7.39 -1.56
N LYS A 68 -13.67 -8.26 -2.27
CA LYS A 68 -13.96 -9.63 -1.82
C LYS A 68 -12.69 -10.47 -1.71
N SER A 69 -11.71 -10.20 -2.57
CA SER A 69 -10.42 -10.88 -2.60
C SER A 69 -9.53 -10.42 -1.43
N THR A 70 -9.18 -11.37 -0.57
CA THR A 70 -8.22 -11.16 0.51
C THR A 70 -6.87 -10.65 0.00
N VAL A 71 -6.42 -11.10 -1.18
CA VAL A 71 -5.14 -10.65 -1.76
C VAL A 71 -5.20 -9.17 -2.12
N VAL A 72 -6.30 -8.71 -2.73
CA VAL A 72 -6.49 -7.29 -3.07
C VAL A 72 -6.51 -6.44 -1.79
N ARG A 73 -7.26 -6.86 -0.77
CA ARG A 73 -7.28 -6.19 0.54
C ARG A 73 -5.90 -6.14 1.18
N TRP A 74 -5.13 -7.23 1.08
CA TRP A 74 -3.77 -7.30 1.62
C TRP A 74 -2.82 -6.33 0.92
N CYS A 75 -2.80 -6.31 -0.43
CA CYS A 75 -1.93 -5.42 -1.20
C CYS A 75 -2.27 -3.94 -0.93
N ALA A 76 -3.56 -3.61 -0.82
CA ALA A 76 -4.01 -2.27 -0.48
C ALA A 76 -3.67 -1.87 0.96
N ALA A 77 -3.86 -2.78 1.93
CA ALA A 77 -3.46 -2.57 3.32
C ALA A 77 -1.96 -2.32 3.42
N TYR A 78 -1.15 -3.14 2.74
CA TYR A 78 0.30 -3.00 2.70
C TYR A 78 0.70 -1.61 2.20
N ALA A 79 0.22 -1.21 1.02
CA ALA A 79 0.52 0.09 0.44
C ALA A 79 0.15 1.26 1.37
N LEU A 80 -1.07 1.25 1.92
CA LEU A 80 -1.52 2.29 2.85
C LEU A 80 -0.64 2.35 4.10
N THR A 81 -0.25 1.20 4.64
CA THR A 81 0.62 1.18 5.83
C THR A 81 2.04 1.65 5.56
N GLU A 82 2.61 1.38 4.39
CA GLU A 82 3.92 1.95 4.01
C GLU A 82 3.80 3.47 3.80
N ILE A 83 2.76 3.94 3.12
CA ILE A 83 2.49 5.39 2.98
C ILE A 83 2.41 6.06 4.36
N ALA A 84 1.71 5.46 5.32
CA ALA A 84 1.57 6.03 6.65
C ALA A 84 2.89 6.14 7.43
N LYS A 85 3.85 5.23 7.21
CA LYS A 85 5.17 5.28 7.89
C LYS A 85 6.06 6.41 7.39
N TYR A 86 5.91 6.79 6.12
CA TYR A 86 6.83 7.71 5.44
C TYR A 86 6.20 9.06 5.06
N ASN A 87 4.87 9.18 5.15
CA ASN A 87 4.15 10.44 4.92
C ASN A 87 3.52 10.94 6.23
N SER A 88 4.21 11.86 6.90
CA SER A 88 3.78 12.45 8.18
C SER A 88 2.44 13.21 8.07
N GLY A 89 2.16 13.82 6.91
CA GLY A 89 0.92 14.55 6.64
C GLY A 89 -0.32 13.64 6.61
N LYS A 90 -0.16 12.38 6.20
CA LYS A 90 -1.24 11.38 6.14
C LYS A 90 -1.25 10.41 7.31
N GLN A 91 -0.15 10.31 8.06
CA GLN A 91 0.03 9.32 9.12
C GLN A 91 -1.12 9.30 10.14
N LYS A 92 -1.51 10.46 10.69
CA LYS A 92 -2.54 10.53 11.74
C LYS A 92 -3.91 10.02 11.25
N GLU A 93 -4.29 10.41 10.04
CA GLU A 93 -5.54 9.98 9.40
C GLU A 93 -5.53 8.46 9.17
N LEU A 94 -4.46 7.94 8.56
CA LEU A 94 -4.31 6.53 8.23
C LEU A 94 -4.22 5.65 9.48
N VAL A 95 -3.53 6.09 10.54
CA VAL A 95 -3.49 5.39 11.83
C VAL A 95 -4.89 5.24 12.44
N SER A 96 -5.72 6.28 12.38
CA SER A 96 -7.12 6.20 12.81
C SER A 96 -7.89 5.14 12.01
N LYS A 97 -7.70 5.13 10.69
CA LYS A 97 -8.31 4.13 9.80
C LYS A 97 -7.85 2.71 10.13
N PHE A 98 -6.56 2.48 10.34
CA PHE A 98 -6.03 1.15 10.67
C PHE A 98 -6.61 0.59 11.97
N LYS A 99 -6.78 1.44 13.00
CA LYS A 99 -7.44 1.04 14.25
C LYS A 99 -8.89 0.58 14.02
N SER A 100 -9.60 1.19 13.08
CA SER A 100 -10.94 0.74 12.66
C SER A 100 -10.86 -0.57 11.87
N MET A 101 -9.96 -0.67 10.89
CA MET A 101 -9.81 -1.86 10.04
C MET A 101 -9.43 -3.12 10.84
N VAL A 102 -8.63 -2.99 11.90
CA VAL A 102 -8.30 -4.10 12.81
C VAL A 102 -9.55 -4.70 13.49
N LYS A 103 -10.60 -3.89 13.70
CA LYS A 103 -11.85 -4.37 14.30
C LYS A 103 -12.75 -5.08 13.30
N THR A 104 -12.75 -4.64 12.03
CA THR A 104 -13.68 -5.12 11.01
C THR A 104 -13.12 -6.21 10.10
N GLU A 105 -11.80 -6.23 9.88
CA GLU A 105 -11.15 -7.22 9.02
C GLU A 105 -11.19 -8.62 9.68
N GLN A 106 -11.70 -9.59 8.92
CA GLN A 106 -11.86 -10.98 9.35
C GLN A 106 -10.61 -11.80 9.06
N ASN A 107 -9.86 -11.46 8.02
CA ASN A 107 -8.65 -12.19 7.67
C ASN A 107 -7.47 -11.78 8.56
N ASN A 108 -6.90 -12.75 9.29
CA ASN A 108 -5.76 -12.52 10.17
C ASN A 108 -4.50 -12.02 9.43
N GLY A 109 -4.28 -12.47 8.19
CA GLY A 109 -3.16 -12.03 7.36
C GLY A 109 -3.23 -10.54 7.06
N VAL A 110 -4.39 -10.05 6.63
CA VAL A 110 -4.64 -8.61 6.37
C VAL A 110 -4.61 -7.81 7.68
N LYS A 111 -5.25 -8.32 8.75
CA LYS A 111 -5.24 -7.68 10.07
C LYS A 111 -3.82 -7.46 10.60
N ASN A 112 -2.95 -8.45 10.42
CA ASN A 112 -1.55 -8.37 10.84
C ASN A 112 -0.75 -7.28 10.14
N VAL A 113 -1.11 -6.88 8.92
CA VAL A 113 -0.47 -5.76 8.22
C VAL A 113 -0.66 -4.46 9.00
N TYR A 114 -1.90 -4.16 9.40
CA TYR A 114 -2.22 -2.99 10.21
C TYR A 114 -1.58 -3.01 11.59
N LEU A 115 -1.63 -4.16 12.29
CA LEU A 115 -1.05 -4.29 13.62
C LEU A 115 0.46 -4.04 13.63
N LYS A 116 1.17 -4.61 12.64
CA LYS A 116 2.62 -4.37 12.48
C LYS A 116 2.92 -2.91 12.21
N ALA A 117 2.17 -2.28 11.31
CA ALA A 117 2.36 -0.87 10.98
C ALA A 117 2.12 0.05 12.20
N LEU A 118 1.03 -0.18 12.94
CA LEU A 118 0.74 0.58 14.17
C LEU A 118 1.86 0.45 15.20
N LYS A 119 2.43 -0.74 15.37
CA LYS A 119 3.57 -0.97 16.26
C LYS A 119 4.83 -0.22 15.81
N VAL A 120 5.13 -0.21 14.51
CA VAL A 120 6.28 0.51 13.95
C VAL A 120 6.12 2.02 14.12
N ILE A 121 4.95 2.56 13.75
CA ILE A 121 4.66 4.00 13.84
C ILE A 121 4.71 4.49 15.29
N ALA A 122 4.22 3.69 16.25
CA ALA A 122 4.30 4.04 17.67
C ALA A 122 5.76 4.18 18.14
N LYS A 123 6.64 3.27 17.72
CA LYS A 123 8.07 3.33 18.05
C LYS A 123 8.84 4.49 17.41
N GLN A 124 8.33 5.04 16.31
CA GLN A 124 8.95 6.21 15.66
C GLN A 124 8.64 7.53 16.39
N GLN A 125 7.73 7.49 17.37
CA GLN A 125 7.29 8.66 18.15
C GLN A 125 7.85 8.66 19.58
N GLU A 126 8.60 7.63 19.95
CA GLU A 126 9.37 7.50 21.20
C GLU A 126 10.78 8.07 20.98
#